data_AF-A0AAV3NUX6-F1
#
_entry.id   AF-A0AAV3NUX6-F1
#
_cell.length_a   1.000
_cell.length_b   1.000
_cell.length_c   1.000
_cell.angle_alpha   90.00
_cell.angle_beta   90.00
_cell.angle_gamma   90.00
#
_symmetry.space_group_name_H-M   'P 1'
#
loop_
_entity.id
_entity.type
_entity.pdbx_description
1 polymer ?
#
loop_
_entity_poly.entity_id
_entity_poly.type
_entity_poly.pdbx_seq_one_letter_code
_entity_poly.pdbx_strand_id
1 'polypeptide(L)'
;MSPRGRIVDELGSFDKYIWGFVNYKPMVGHFRYPRQVTIKTSKADAISKDLIRRGFRGVGPTVVYSFMQVSGITNDHLISCFRFQYCLATASSIDNKTKTNDKQTEDAAGLAFAGAIDELSLCT
;
A
#
# COMPACT_ATOMS: atom_id res chain seq x y z
N MET A 1 11.58 -8.51 19.90
CA MET A 1 11.04 -8.83 18.57
C MET A 1 10.72 -7.55 17.82
N SER A 2 11.14 -7.42 16.55
CA SER A 2 10.90 -6.21 15.75
C SER A 2 9.40 -6.00 15.47
N PRO A 3 8.87 -4.76 15.42
CA PRO A 3 7.46 -4.50 15.14
C PRO A 3 6.93 -5.15 13.85
N ARG A 4 7.80 -5.23 12.82
CA ARG A 4 7.48 -5.90 11.55
C ARG A 4 7.35 -7.42 11.71
N GLY A 5 8.23 -8.03 12.52
CA GLY A 5 8.20 -9.47 12.79
C GLY A 5 6.86 -9.88 13.38
N ARG A 6 6.35 -9.11 14.35
CA ARG A 6 5.04 -9.38 14.97
C ARG A 6 3.88 -9.43 13.98
N ILE A 7 3.84 -8.52 13.00
CA ILE A 7 2.77 -8.50 11.98
C ILE A 7 2.87 -9.72 11.06
N VAL A 8 4.10 -10.07 10.64
CA VAL A 8 4.32 -11.23 9.77
C VAL A 8 3.99 -12.52 10.50
N ASP A 9 4.34 -12.64 11.78
CA ASP A 9 4.06 -13.83 12.57
C ASP A 9 2.56 -14.02 12.84
N GLU A 10 1.82 -12.94 13.11
CA GLU A 10 0.37 -12.99 13.40
C GLU A 10 -0.50 -13.10 12.14
N LEU A 11 -0.12 -12.40 11.05
CA LEU A 11 -0.98 -12.17 9.88
C LEU A 11 -0.37 -12.69 8.57
N GLY A 12 0.83 -13.27 8.62
CA GLY A 12 1.56 -13.85 7.49
C GLY A 12 2.19 -12.84 6.55
N SER A 13 1.64 -11.63 6.41
CA SER A 13 2.18 -10.60 5.50
C SER A 13 1.77 -9.19 5.92
N PHE A 14 2.71 -8.25 5.83
CA PHE A 14 2.44 -6.83 6.03
C PHE A 14 1.50 -6.26 4.97
N ASP A 15 1.57 -6.77 3.73
CA ASP A 15 0.68 -6.34 2.64
C ASP A 15 -0.76 -6.73 2.95
N LYS A 16 -1.00 -7.98 3.36
CA LYS A 16 -2.33 -8.45 3.78
C LYS A 16 -2.87 -7.63 4.94
N TYR A 17 -2.03 -7.36 5.94
CA TYR A 17 -2.38 -6.52 7.08
C TYR A 17 -2.83 -5.13 6.67
N ILE A 18 -2.03 -4.43 5.85
CA ILE A 18 -2.34 -3.05 5.44
C ILE A 18 -3.55 -3.00 4.50
N TRP A 19 -3.61 -3.85 3.47
CA TRP A 19 -4.73 -3.89 2.54
C TRP A 19 -6.04 -4.35 3.21
N GLY A 20 -5.94 -5.10 4.32
CA GLY A 20 -7.08 -5.45 5.16
C GLY A 20 -7.84 -4.24 5.73
N PHE A 21 -7.16 -3.12 6.02
CA PHE A 21 -7.83 -1.90 6.50
C PHE A 21 -8.75 -1.25 5.46
N VAL A 22 -8.53 -1.53 4.18
CA VAL A 22 -9.29 -0.98 3.05
C VAL A 22 -10.10 -2.06 2.32
N ASN A 23 -10.33 -3.21 2.96
CA ASN A 23 -11.06 -4.34 2.36
C ASN A 23 -10.48 -4.77 1.01
N TYR A 24 -9.15 -4.69 0.86
CA TYR A 24 -8.42 -5.02 -0.36
C TYR A 24 -8.84 -4.23 -1.60
N LYS A 25 -9.50 -3.08 -1.41
CA LYS A 25 -9.91 -2.18 -2.49
C LYS A 25 -9.28 -0.81 -2.30
N PRO A 26 -8.57 -0.29 -3.30
CA PRO A 26 -7.97 1.02 -3.18
C PRO A 26 -9.05 2.09 -3.09
N MET A 27 -8.79 3.08 -2.25
CA MET A 27 -9.67 4.23 -2.06
C MET A 27 -9.43 5.24 -3.19
N VAL A 28 -10.48 5.87 -3.72
CA VAL A 28 -10.35 6.81 -4.85
C VAL A 28 -10.78 8.22 -4.44
N GLY A 29 -9.81 9.11 -4.35
CA GLY A 29 -10.01 10.54 -4.12
C GLY A 29 -10.37 11.25 -5.42
N HIS A 30 -11.65 11.60 -5.59
CA HIS A 30 -12.15 12.30 -6.78
C HIS A 30 -11.89 13.82 -6.71
N PHE A 31 -10.64 14.21 -6.45
CA PHE A 31 -10.29 15.60 -6.21
C PHE A 31 -10.19 16.39 -7.52
N ARG A 32 -10.83 17.57 -7.56
CA ARG A 32 -10.71 18.51 -8.69
C ARG A 32 -9.51 19.43 -8.53
N TYR A 33 -9.17 19.78 -7.29
CA TYR A 33 -8.11 20.74 -6.97
C TYR A 33 -7.18 20.22 -5.87
N PRO A 34 -5.87 20.53 -5.91
CA PRO A 34 -4.90 20.10 -4.90
C PRO A 34 -5.30 20.44 -3.47
N ARG A 35 -5.88 21.62 -3.25
CA ARG A 35 -6.34 22.09 -1.93
C ARG A 35 -7.43 21.21 -1.28
N GLN A 36 -8.08 20.34 -2.05
CA GLN A 36 -9.08 19.40 -1.54
C GLN A 36 -8.43 18.14 -0.96
N VAL A 37 -7.19 17.83 -1.36
CA VAL A 37 -6.44 16.69 -0.82
C VAL A 37 -6.11 16.99 0.63
N THR A 38 -6.70 16.22 1.54
CA THR A 38 -6.48 16.38 2.98
C THR A 38 -5.06 15.99 3.37
N ILE A 39 -4.53 16.49 4.48
CA ILE A 39 -3.20 16.10 4.97
C ILE A 39 -3.23 14.74 5.68
N LYS A 40 -4.39 14.33 6.18
CA LYS A 40 -4.64 13.05 6.86
C LYS A 40 -6.11 12.65 6.73
N THR A 41 -6.39 11.37 6.90
CA THR A 41 -7.75 10.81 6.88
C THR A 41 -8.02 10.00 8.14
N SER A 42 -9.29 9.81 8.49
CA SER A 42 -9.68 8.95 9.62
C SER A 42 -9.20 7.50 9.46
N LYS A 43 -9.05 7.03 8.21
CA LYS A 43 -8.48 5.71 7.91
C LYS A 43 -7.00 5.66 8.27
N ALA A 44 -6.22 6.66 7.87
CA ALA A 44 -4.81 6.77 8.23
C ALA A 44 -4.62 6.94 9.75
N ASP A 45 -5.52 7.68 10.43
CA ASP A 45 -5.53 7.79 11.89
C ASP A 45 -5.70 6.40 12.56
N ALA A 46 -6.61 5.57 12.05
CA ALA A 46 -6.84 4.22 12.57
C ALA A 46 -5.64 3.30 12.37
N ILE A 47 -5.06 3.29 11.16
CA ILE A 47 -3.87 2.49 10.85
C ILE A 47 -2.67 2.95 11.69
N SER A 48 -2.47 4.27 11.81
CA SER A 48 -1.41 4.86 12.63
C SER A 48 -1.49 4.41 14.08
N LYS A 49 -2.69 4.46 14.69
CA LYS A 49 -2.90 4.00 16.06
C LYS A 49 -2.57 2.52 16.24
N ASP A 50 -2.94 1.68 15.28
CA ASP A 50 -2.64 0.24 15.36
C ASP A 50 -1.14 -0.04 15.18
N LEU A 51 -0.47 0.63 14.24
CA LEU A 51 0.98 0.53 14.06
C LEU A 51 1.74 0.98 15.32
N ILE A 52 1.33 2.07 15.95
CA ILE A 52 1.92 2.55 17.22
C ILE A 52 1.75 1.49 18.32
N ARG A 53 0.54 0.91 18.45
CA ARG A 53 0.27 -0.17 19.42
C ARG A 53 1.15 -1.38 19.19
N ARG A 54 1.49 -1.68 17.93
CA ARG A 54 2.38 -2.78 17.53
C ARG A 54 3.87 -2.44 17.67
N GLY A 55 4.20 -1.25 18.14
CA GLY A 55 5.56 -0.82 18.45
C GLY A 55 6.30 -0.12 17.30
N PHE A 56 5.61 0.24 16.21
CA PHE A 56 6.21 1.08 15.18
C PHE A 56 6.40 2.50 15.69
N ARG A 57 7.49 3.15 15.26
CA ARG A 57 7.83 4.55 15.57
C ARG A 57 7.81 5.36 14.27
N GLY A 58 7.52 6.67 14.37
CA GLY A 58 7.49 7.55 13.20
C GLY A 58 6.27 7.35 12.28
N VAL A 59 5.28 6.56 12.70
CA VAL A 59 4.08 6.21 11.92
C VAL A 59 2.88 7.09 12.28
N GLY A 60 3.09 8.41 12.36
CA GLY A 60 1.99 9.36 12.62
C GLY A 60 0.95 9.35 11.48
N PRO A 61 -0.28 9.84 11.70
CA PRO A 61 -1.34 9.74 10.70
C PRO A 61 -1.03 10.38 9.35
N THR A 62 -0.33 11.51 9.34
CA THR A 62 0.14 12.15 8.10
C THR A 62 1.12 11.26 7.34
N VAL A 63 2.10 10.68 8.04
CA VAL A 63 3.09 9.76 7.43
C VAL A 63 2.41 8.53 6.87
N VAL A 64 1.46 7.96 7.63
CA VAL A 64 0.67 6.80 7.18
C VAL A 64 -0.19 7.15 5.97
N TYR A 65 -0.82 8.34 5.96
CA TYR A 65 -1.59 8.77 4.80
C TYR A 65 -0.72 8.98 3.56
N SER A 66 0.45 9.61 3.70
CA SER A 66 1.41 9.72 2.60
C SER A 66 1.88 8.35 2.12
N PHE A 67 2.11 7.39 3.02
CA PHE A 67 2.40 6.01 2.64
C PHE A 67 1.24 5.38 1.84
N MET A 68 -0.01 5.58 2.25
CA MET A 68 -1.17 5.08 1.50
C MET A 68 -1.24 5.64 0.07
N GLN A 69 -0.86 6.91 -0.11
CA GLN A 69 -0.83 7.56 -1.42
C GLN A 69 0.26 6.98 -2.33
N VAL A 70 1.50 6.84 -1.83
CA VAL A 70 2.62 6.34 -2.65
C VAL A 70 2.53 4.85 -2.94
N SER A 71 1.93 4.06 -2.03
CA SER A 71 1.74 2.61 -2.21
C SER A 71 0.52 2.25 -3.05
N GLY A 72 -0.29 3.22 -3.46
CA GLY A 72 -1.49 3.00 -4.27
C GLY A 72 -2.69 2.44 -3.50
N ILE A 73 -2.63 2.40 -2.17
CA ILE A 73 -3.79 2.11 -1.31
C ILE A 73 -4.87 3.18 -1.50
N THR A 74 -4.44 4.41 -1.78
CA THR A 74 -5.32 5.49 -2.19
C THR A 74 -4.86 6.05 -3.53
N ASN A 75 -5.78 6.16 -4.49
CA ASN A 75 -5.60 6.94 -5.71
C ASN A 75 -6.10 8.38 -5.46
N ASP A 76 -5.20 9.26 -5.06
CA ASP A 76 -5.46 10.69 -4.83
C ASP A 76 -4.97 11.58 -5.97
N HIS A 77 -4.71 11.01 -7.15
CA HIS A 77 -4.51 11.83 -8.35
C HIS A 77 -5.73 12.72 -8.57
N LEU A 78 -5.51 13.97 -9.00
CA LEU A 78 -6.61 14.82 -9.43
C LEU A 78 -7.35 14.15 -10.59
N ILE A 79 -8.65 14.39 -10.71
CA ILE A 79 -9.45 13.84 -11.82
C ILE A 79 -8.93 14.28 -13.20
N SER A 80 -8.20 15.40 -13.27
CA SER A 80 -7.57 15.94 -14.48
C SER A 80 -6.16 15.38 -14.73
N CYS A 81 -5.59 14.63 -13.79
CA CYS A 81 -4.28 14.00 -13.97
C CYS A 81 -4.36 12.89 -15.02
N PHE A 82 -3.41 12.88 -15.97
CA PHE A 82 -3.34 11.86 -17.02
C PHE A 82 -3.25 10.41 -16.49
N ARG A 83 -2.82 10.23 -15.23
CA ARG A 83 -2.73 8.91 -14.59
C ARG A 83 -3.98 8.49 -13.83
N PHE A 84 -4.94 9.38 -13.60
CA PHE A 84 -6.11 9.09 -12.75
C PHE A 84 -6.88 7.86 -13.25
N GLN A 85 -7.21 7.85 -14.55
CA GLN A 85 -7.92 6.74 -15.20
C GLN A 85 -7.08 5.46 -15.27
N TYR A 86 -5.77 5.59 -15.54
CA TYR A 86 -4.86 4.44 -15.56
C TYR A 86 -4.81 3.75 -14.19
N CYS A 87 -4.58 4.51 -13.11
CA CYS A 87 -4.52 3.99 -11.75
C CYS A 87 -5.86 3.38 -11.31
N LEU A 88 -6.99 3.99 -11.73
CA LEU A 88 -8.33 3.46 -11.47
C LEU A 88 -8.58 2.12 -12.18
N ALA A 89 -8.18 1.98 -13.43
CA ALA A 89 -8.35 0.74 -14.19
C ALA A 89 -7.47 -0.39 -13.62
N THR A 90 -6.22 -0.08 -13.23
CA THR A 90 -5.31 -1.09 -12.65
C THR A 90 -5.80 -1.61 -11.30
N ALA A 91 -6.50 -0.78 -10.52
CA ALA A 91 -7.07 -1.17 -9.25
C ALA A 91 -8.14 -2.27 -9.38
N SER A 92 -9.01 -2.17 -10.39
CA SER A 92 -10.09 -3.15 -10.62
C SER A 92 -9.59 -4.52 -11.09
N SER A 93 -8.41 -4.58 -11.69
CA SER A 93 -7.81 -5.84 -12.15
C SER A 93 -7.32 -6.73 -11.00
N ILE A 94 -7.03 -6.14 -9.82
CA ILE A 94 -6.57 -6.87 -8.64
C ILE A 94 -7.72 -7.72 -8.04
N ASP A 95 -8.97 -7.23 -8.12
CA ASP A 95 -10.17 -7.94 -7.64
C ASP A 95 -10.36 -9.31 -8.33
N ASN A 96 -9.89 -9.46 -9.59
CA ASN A 96 -10.07 -10.68 -10.37
C ASN A 96 -9.02 -11.77 -10.10
N LYS A 97 -7.85 -11.42 -9.55
CA LYS A 97 -6.78 -12.39 -9.24
C LYS A 97 -6.99 -13.09 -7.90
N THR A 98 -7.66 -12.43 -6.96
CA THR A 98 -7.92 -12.97 -5.61
C THR A 98 -9.01 -14.04 -5.58
N LYS A 99 -9.82 -14.18 -6.66
CA LYS A 99 -10.84 -15.23 -6.78
C LYS A 99 -10.33 -16.56 -7.36
N THR A 100 -9.10 -16.62 -7.89
CA THR A 100 -8.58 -17.81 -8.60
C THR A 100 -7.46 -18.57 -7.90
N ASN A 101 -6.97 -18.11 -6.75
CA ASN A 101 -5.90 -18.80 -6.02
C ASN A 101 -6.39 -19.42 -4.70
N ASP A 102 -7.41 -20.26 -4.82
CA ASP A 102 -7.73 -21.28 -3.81
C ASP A 102 -7.68 -22.67 -4.47
N LYS A 103 -6.60 -22.95 -5.23
CA LYS A 103 -6.16 -24.31 -5.55
C LYS A 103 -4.71 -24.34 -6.02
N GLN A 104 -3.92 -25.16 -5.33
CA GLN A 104 -2.64 -25.78 -5.70
C GLN A 104 -1.32 -25.04 -5.43
N THR A 105 -0.78 -25.36 -4.25
CA THR A 105 0.54 -25.95 -3.95
C THR A 105 1.47 -26.28 -5.15
N GLU A 106 2.71 -25.81 -5.02
CA GLU A 106 4.01 -26.32 -5.51
C GLU A 106 4.15 -26.67 -7.01
N ASP A 107 4.88 -25.82 -7.77
CA ASP A 107 6.22 -26.14 -8.32
C ASP A 107 6.74 -25.08 -9.31
N ALA A 108 8.01 -24.70 -9.10
CA ALA A 108 9.05 -24.09 -9.94
C ALA A 108 8.78 -23.06 -11.07
N ALA A 109 9.75 -22.12 -11.15
CA ALA A 109 10.02 -21.10 -12.19
C ALA A 109 9.05 -19.89 -12.17
N GLY A 110 9.42 -18.70 -11.68
CA GLY A 110 10.67 -17.98 -11.90
C GLY A 110 10.40 -16.77 -12.77
N LEU A 111 9.88 -15.68 -12.19
CA LEU A 111 9.89 -14.34 -12.80
C LEU A 111 10.13 -13.30 -11.69
N ALA A 112 11.36 -12.79 -11.72
CA ALA A 112 12.01 -12.01 -10.69
C ALA A 112 11.38 -10.61 -10.52
N PHE A 113 11.00 -10.27 -9.29
CA PHE A 113 11.00 -8.90 -8.80
C PHE A 113 12.18 -8.74 -7.83
N ALA A 114 13.38 -8.68 -8.40
CA ALA A 114 14.58 -8.23 -7.72
C ALA A 114 15.36 -7.38 -8.72
N GLY A 115 15.28 -6.06 -8.56
CA GLY A 115 15.97 -5.13 -9.44
C GLY A 115 15.61 -3.69 -9.15
N ALA A 116 16.28 -3.11 -8.15
CA ALA A 116 16.76 -1.72 -8.13
C ALA A 116 17.08 -1.27 -6.68
N ILE A 117 18.08 -1.89 -6.05
CA ILE A 117 18.88 -1.23 -5.01
C ILE A 117 20.33 -1.78 -5.06
N ASP A 118 21.06 -1.52 -6.14
CA ASP A 118 22.52 -1.39 -6.03
C ASP A 118 23.08 -0.68 -7.26
N GLU A 119 23.20 0.63 -7.18
CA GLU A 119 24.26 1.38 -7.88
C GLU A 119 24.32 2.81 -7.35
N LEU A 120 24.95 2.98 -6.18
CA LEU A 120 25.62 4.24 -5.86
C LEU A 120 26.78 3.95 -4.90
N SER A 121 27.76 3.20 -5.39
CA SER A 121 29.11 3.20 -4.84
C SER A 121 30.09 3.25 -5.99
N LEU A 122 30.55 4.48 -6.29
CA LEU A 122 31.84 4.88 -6.87
C LEU A 122 31.68 6.15 -7.71
N CYS A 123 31.78 7.30 -7.06
CA CYS A 123 32.55 8.44 -7.53
C CYS A 123 32.75 9.43 -6.37
N THR A 124 33.98 9.39 -5.80
CA THR A 124 34.61 10.27 -4.78
C THR A 124 34.26 10.03 -3.32
#